data_AF-A0A2S9XFJ8-F1
#
_entry.id   AF-A0A2S9XFJ8-F1
#
_cell.length_a   1.000
_cell.length_b   1.000
_cell.length_c   1.000
_cell.angle_alpha   90.00
_cell.angle_beta   90.00
_cell.angle_gamma   90.00
#
_symmetry.space_group_name_H-M   'P 1'
#
loop_
_entity.id
_entity.type
_entity.pdbx_description
1 polymer ?
#
loop_
_entity_poly.entity_id
_entity_poly.type
_entity_poly.pdbx_seq_one_letter_code
_entity_poly.pdbx_strand_id
1 'polypeptide(L)'
;MFEQEVDLQEVYRLGRNYRLFRFLPEFRTKEENHIGELIHGPEGEVAYLKTFRLSEAQIRRGYLLSTLARHDWDLDASAEALNTYRGNLIHRICDAGLGMLLRAHLRNHGDRRFFR
;
A
#
# COMPACT_ATOMS: atom_id res chain seq x y z
N MET A 1 -4.52 21.00 -9.45
CA MET A 1 -5.14 19.67 -9.30
C MET A 1 -4.00 18.68 -9.51
N PHE A 2 -3.73 17.80 -8.56
CA PHE A 2 -2.62 16.85 -8.70
C PHE A 2 -3.03 15.78 -9.72
N GLU A 3 -2.36 15.74 -10.87
CA GLU A 3 -2.57 14.71 -11.89
C GLU A 3 -1.66 13.52 -11.55
N GLN A 4 -2.11 12.69 -10.61
CA GLN A 4 -1.50 11.41 -10.35
C GLN A 4 -2.42 10.32 -10.91
N GLU A 5 -1.85 9.42 -11.72
CA GLU A 5 -2.56 8.23 -12.15
C GLU A 5 -2.89 7.36 -10.94
N VAL A 6 -4.11 6.81 -10.93
CA VAL A 6 -4.61 5.95 -9.86
C VAL A 6 -5.08 4.63 -10.44
N ASP A 7 -4.79 3.55 -9.73
CA ASP A 7 -5.42 2.26 -9.98
C ASP A 7 -6.83 2.29 -9.41
N LEU A 8 -7.83 2.04 -10.26
CA LEU A 8 -9.25 2.09 -9.91
C LEU A 8 -9.84 0.68 -9.92
N GLN A 9 -10.21 0.19 -8.74
CA GLN A 9 -10.71 -1.17 -8.56
C GLN A 9 -12.17 -1.17 -8.10
N GLU A 10 -13.06 -1.88 -8.80
CA GLU A 10 -14.41 -2.20 -8.28
C GLU A 10 -14.24 -3.14 -7.09
N VAL A 11 -14.62 -2.69 -5.90
CA VAL A 11 -14.47 -3.46 -4.64
C VAL A 11 -15.79 -3.99 -4.11
N TYR A 12 -16.93 -3.41 -4.53
CA TYR A 12 -18.25 -3.84 -4.07
C TYR A 12 -19.38 -3.38 -5.00
N ARG A 13 -20.49 -4.13 -5.01
CA ARG A 13 -21.74 -3.75 -5.69
C ARG A 13 -22.82 -3.42 -4.67
N LEU A 14 -23.33 -2.19 -4.73
CA LEU A 14 -24.42 -1.71 -3.88
C LEU A 14 -25.75 -1.91 -4.60
N GLY A 15 -26.35 -3.07 -4.40
CA GLY A 15 -27.56 -3.46 -5.12
C GLY A 15 -27.29 -3.68 -6.60
N ARG A 16 -28.28 -3.41 -7.46
CA ARG A 16 -28.18 -3.69 -8.90
C ARG A 16 -27.47 -2.61 -9.71
N ASN A 17 -27.52 -1.36 -9.25
CA ASN A 17 -27.23 -0.21 -10.10
C ASN A 17 -26.03 0.61 -9.64
N TYR A 18 -25.52 0.40 -8.42
CA TYR A 18 -24.41 1.16 -7.88
C TYR A 18 -23.18 0.29 -7.69
N ARG A 19 -22.02 0.86 -8.00
CA ARG A 19 -20.70 0.21 -7.89
C ARG A 19 -19.77 1.07 -7.07
N LEU A 20 -19.15 0.47 -6.05
CA LEU A 20 -18.12 1.11 -5.25
C LEU A 20 -16.76 0.75 -5.82
N PHE A 21 -16.01 1.80 -6.12
CA PHE A 21 -14.62 1.72 -6.53
C PHE A 21 -13.73 2.27 -5.41
N ARG A 22 -12.58 1.64 -5.24
CA ARG A 22 -11.46 2.20 -4.49
C ARG A 22 -10.41 2.63 -5.49
N PHE A 23 -9.77 3.77 -5.24
CA PHE A 23 -8.59 4.15 -5.99
C PHE A 23 -7.37 4.30 -5.10
N LEU A 24 -6.23 3.81 -5.60
CA LEU A 24 -4.93 3.88 -4.96
C LEU A 24 -3.92 4.51 -5.93
N PRO A 25 -3.06 5.43 -5.47
CA PRO A 25 -2.01 5.98 -6.30
C PRO A 25 -0.83 5.00 -6.38
N GLU A 26 0.08 5.25 -7.32
CA GLU A 26 1.45 4.81 -7.13
C GLU A 26 2.07 5.56 -5.93
N PHE A 27 2.35 4.86 -4.82
CA PHE A 27 2.86 5.54 -3.63
C PHE A 27 4.23 6.17 -3.85
N ARG A 28 4.32 7.50 -3.75
CA ARG A 28 5.58 8.26 -3.89
C ARG A 28 5.95 8.92 -2.58
N THR A 29 7.06 8.50 -1.97
CA THR A 29 7.54 9.08 -0.70
C THR A 29 7.92 10.54 -0.88
N LYS A 30 7.69 11.39 0.14
CA LYS A 30 7.95 12.84 0.09
C LYS A 30 7.07 13.63 -0.90
N GLU A 31 6.10 12.98 -1.54
CA GLU A 31 5.08 13.61 -2.37
C GLU A 31 3.71 13.51 -1.70
N GLU A 32 2.77 14.36 -2.12
CA GLU A 32 1.39 14.24 -1.69
C GLU A 32 0.72 13.03 -2.36
N ASN A 33 0.08 12.18 -1.57
CA ASN A 33 -0.65 11.02 -2.07
C ASN A 33 -2.08 11.06 -1.55
N HIS A 34 -3.04 10.76 -2.42
CA HIS A 34 -4.45 10.64 -2.08
C HIS A 34 -4.95 9.25 -2.40
N ILE A 35 -5.75 8.70 -1.50
CA ILE A 35 -6.58 7.52 -1.77
C ILE A 35 -8.04 7.92 -1.68
N GLY A 36 -8.93 7.07 -2.16
CA GLY A 36 -10.33 7.35 -1.97
C GLY A 36 -11.26 6.27 -2.47
N GLU A 37 -12.53 6.60 -2.34
CA GLU A 37 -13.65 5.75 -2.68
C GLU A 37 -14.66 6.54 -3.50
N LEU A 38 -15.24 5.88 -4.49
CA LEU A 38 -16.09 6.46 -5.52
C LEU A 38 -17.28 5.53 -5.73
N ILE A 39 -18.50 6.06 -5.69
CA ILE A 39 -19.70 5.30 -6.06
C ILE A 39 -20.23 5.84 -7.39
N HIS A 40 -20.28 4.99 -8.40
CA HIS A 40 -20.95 5.28 -9.66
C HIS A 40 -22.35 4.70 -9.67
N GLY A 41 -23.28 5.47 -10.21
CA GLY A 41 -24.63 5.01 -10.53
C GLY A 41 -24.76 4.44 -11.93
N PRO A 42 -25.98 4.02 -12.31
CA PRO A 42 -26.23 3.26 -13.54
C PRO A 42 -26.02 4.08 -14.81
N GLU A 43 -26.07 5.41 -14.74
CA GLU A 43 -25.89 6.32 -15.88
C GLU A 43 -24.46 6.88 -15.96
N GLY A 44 -23.56 6.38 -15.11
CA GLY A 44 -22.16 6.84 -15.02
C GLY A 44 -21.99 8.09 -14.15
N GLU A 45 -23.04 8.52 -13.45
CA GLU A 45 -22.99 9.64 -12.53
C GLU A 45 -22.23 9.28 -11.24
N VAL A 46 -21.57 10.27 -10.66
CA VAL A 46 -20.90 10.14 -9.37
C VAL A 46 -21.91 10.40 -8.26
N ALA A 47 -22.37 9.34 -7.60
CA ALA A 47 -23.26 9.43 -6.45
C ALA A 47 -22.52 9.79 -5.15
N TYR A 48 -21.23 9.45 -5.07
CA TYR A 48 -20.37 9.73 -3.92
C TYR A 48 -18.90 9.74 -4.32
N LEU A 49 -18.13 10.70 -3.80
CA LEU A 49 -16.67 10.71 -3.88
C LEU A 49 -16.10 11.15 -2.54
N LYS A 50 -15.16 10.38 -2.01
CA LYS A 50 -14.37 10.77 -0.84
C LYS A 50 -12.89 10.51 -1.06
N THR A 51 -12.09 11.51 -0.73
CA THR A 51 -10.64 11.48 -0.84
C THR A 51 -10.00 11.63 0.53
N PHE A 52 -8.85 10.99 0.73
CA PHE A 52 -8.05 11.10 1.94
C PHE A 52 -6.61 11.41 1.55
N ARG A 53 -6.12 12.56 2.02
CA ARG A 53 -4.68 12.86 1.99
C ARG A 53 -3.98 11.97 2.98
N LEU A 54 -2.95 11.28 2.53
CA LEU A 54 -2.14 10.43 3.40
C LEU A 54 -1.05 11.21 4.11
N SER A 55 -0.78 10.84 5.36
CA SER A 55 0.44 11.22 6.07
C SER A 55 1.65 10.49 5.48
N GLU A 56 2.85 11.03 5.68
CA GLU A 56 4.11 10.40 5.24
C GLU A 56 4.28 8.97 5.79
N ALA A 57 3.84 8.71 7.03
CA ALA A 57 3.86 7.36 7.60
C ALA A 57 2.94 6.39 6.85
N GLN A 58 1.76 6.84 6.42
CA GLN A 58 0.83 6.04 5.60
C GLN A 58 1.37 5.82 4.19
N ILE A 59 2.03 6.82 3.60
CA ILE A 59 2.67 6.71 2.28
C ILE A 59 3.78 5.65 2.32
N ARG A 60 4.63 5.67 3.34
CA ARG A 60 5.69 4.65 3.52
C ARG A 60 5.13 3.24 3.67
N ARG A 61 4.01 3.08 4.40
CA ARG A 61 3.29 1.79 4.50
C ARG A 61 2.77 1.35 3.14
N GLY A 62 2.11 2.24 2.41
CA GLY A 62 1.62 1.98 1.06
C GLY A 62 2.72 1.55 0.10
N TYR A 63 3.86 2.27 0.10
CA TYR A 63 5.04 1.95 -0.70
C TYR A 63 5.64 0.58 -0.37
N LEU A 64 5.73 0.22 0.92
CA LEU A 64 6.20 -1.10 1.34
C LEU A 64 5.25 -2.20 0.87
N LEU A 65 3.94 -2.04 1.09
CA LEU A 65 2.93 -3.03 0.71
C LEU A 65 2.82 -3.20 -0.81
N SER A 66 2.89 -2.11 -1.58
CA SER A 66 2.85 -2.19 -3.04
C SER A 66 4.10 -2.86 -3.61
N THR A 67 5.27 -2.63 -3.00
CA THR A 67 6.51 -3.31 -3.40
C THR A 67 6.44 -4.80 -3.08
N LEU A 68 6.01 -5.17 -1.86
CA LEU A 68 5.82 -6.58 -1.49
C LEU A 68 4.84 -7.28 -2.44
N ALA A 69 3.70 -6.66 -2.73
CA ALA A 69 2.70 -7.23 -3.64
C ALA A 69 3.22 -7.40 -5.06
N ARG A 70 4.02 -6.45 -5.59
CA ARG A 70 4.61 -6.53 -6.94
C ARG A 70 5.61 -7.67 -7.09
N HIS A 71 6.25 -8.07 -6.00
CA HIS A 71 7.22 -9.17 -5.97
C HIS A 71 6.63 -10.43 -5.32
N ASP A 72 5.32 -10.64 -5.40
CA ASP A 72 4.63 -11.84 -4.91
C ASP A 72 4.93 -12.20 -3.43
N TRP A 73 5.20 -11.17 -2.61
CA TRP A 73 5.62 -11.29 -1.21
C TRP A 73 6.96 -12.03 -1.01
N ASP A 74 7.79 -12.15 -2.05
CA ASP A 74 9.17 -12.59 -1.93
C ASP A 74 10.01 -11.49 -1.25
N LEU A 75 10.54 -11.81 -0.06
CA LEU A 75 11.27 -10.84 0.76
C LEU A 75 12.67 -10.52 0.22
N ASP A 76 13.30 -11.44 -0.50
CA ASP A 76 14.63 -11.22 -1.06
C ASP A 76 14.52 -10.33 -2.31
N ALA A 77 13.59 -10.65 -3.22
CA ALA A 77 13.30 -9.82 -4.39
C ALA A 77 12.78 -8.43 -4.01
N SER A 78 11.92 -8.34 -2.99
CA SER A 78 11.44 -7.04 -2.47
C SER A 78 12.56 -6.22 -1.84
N ALA A 79 13.51 -6.87 -1.15
CA ALA A 79 14.64 -6.19 -0.54
C ALA A 79 15.58 -5.63 -1.62
N GLU A 80 15.85 -6.41 -2.67
CA GLU A 80 16.61 -5.98 -3.84
C GLU A 80 15.96 -4.77 -4.52
N ALA A 81 14.65 -4.80 -4.79
CA ALA A 81 13.90 -3.68 -5.37
C ALA A 81 13.96 -2.41 -4.50
N LEU A 82 14.09 -2.58 -3.18
CA LEU A 82 14.21 -1.48 -2.22
C LEU A 82 15.67 -1.08 -1.95
N ASN A 83 16.63 -1.62 -2.70
CA ASN A 83 18.07 -1.43 -2.51
C ASN A 83 18.51 -1.69 -1.07
N THR A 84 18.04 -2.81 -0.51
CA THR A 84 18.34 -3.22 0.86
C THR A 84 18.50 -4.73 0.96
N TYR A 85 18.70 -5.24 2.17
CA TYR A 85 18.77 -6.68 2.44
C TYR A 85 17.56 -7.14 3.27
N ARG A 86 17.26 -8.44 3.20
CA ARG A 86 16.09 -9.07 3.82
C ARG A 86 15.87 -8.71 5.29
N GLY A 87 16.94 -8.71 6.10
CA GLY A 87 16.87 -8.36 7.52
C GLY A 87 16.38 -6.92 7.76
N ASN A 88 16.93 -5.96 7.03
CA ASN A 88 16.48 -4.57 7.12
C ASN A 88 15.06 -4.39 6.59
N LEU A 89 14.67 -5.12 5.54
CA LEU A 89 13.27 -5.12 5.09
C LEU A 89 12.32 -5.62 6.19
N ILE A 90 12.66 -6.70 6.89
CA ILE A 90 11.87 -7.21 8.02
C ILE A 90 11.73 -6.14 9.11
N HIS A 91 12.82 -5.45 9.48
CA HIS A 91 12.76 -4.34 10.43
C HIS A 91 11.83 -3.23 9.95
N ARG A 92 11.97 -2.79 8.70
CA ARG A 92 11.10 -1.76 8.11
C ARG A 92 9.63 -2.16 8.13
N ILE A 93 9.29 -3.43 7.88
CA ILE A 93 7.92 -3.94 7.97
C ILE A 93 7.41 -3.88 9.42
N CYS A 94 8.22 -4.30 10.38
CA CYS A 94 7.88 -4.23 11.81
C CYS A 94 7.69 -2.78 12.28
N ASP A 95 8.62 -1.88 11.97
CA ASP A 95 8.60 -0.46 12.35
C ASP A 95 7.43 0.29 11.69
N ALA A 96 7.04 -0.14 10.50
CA ALA A 96 5.83 0.34 9.84
C ALA A 96 4.54 -0.13 10.55
N GLY A 97 4.60 -0.94 11.60
CA GLY A 97 3.45 -1.51 12.28
C GLY A 97 2.77 -2.62 11.50
N LEU A 98 3.48 -3.24 10.54
CA LEU A 98 3.00 -4.30 9.67
C LEU A 98 3.59 -5.67 10.03
N GLY A 99 4.31 -5.76 11.16
CA GLY A 99 4.98 -6.99 11.58
C GLY A 99 4.04 -8.20 11.73
N MET A 100 2.75 -7.98 12.00
CA MET A 100 1.74 -9.05 12.06
C MET A 100 1.56 -9.81 10.75
N LEU A 101 1.93 -9.21 9.61
CA LEU A 101 1.87 -9.86 8.29
C LEU A 101 2.98 -10.91 8.10
N LEU A 102 4.04 -10.85 8.93
CA LEU A 102 5.15 -11.78 8.86
C LEU A 102 4.85 -13.05 9.66
N ARG A 103 5.37 -14.19 9.19
CA ARG A 103 5.41 -15.42 9.99
C ARG A 103 6.20 -15.20 11.28
N ALA A 104 5.81 -15.85 12.37
CA ALA A 104 6.40 -15.63 13.69
C ALA A 104 7.94 -15.77 13.75
N HIS A 105 8.49 -16.78 13.07
CA HIS A 105 9.94 -16.98 13.04
C HIS A 105 10.68 -15.82 12.34
N LEU A 106 10.08 -15.17 11.34
CA LEU A 106 10.68 -14.03 10.66
C LEU A 106 10.75 -12.80 11.57
N ARG A 107 9.73 -12.60 12.43
CA ARG A 107 9.73 -11.52 13.44
C ARG A 107 10.85 -11.68 14.46
N ASN A 108 11.12 -12.92 14.88
CA ASN A 108 12.12 -13.23 15.90
C ASN A 108 13.55 -13.20 15.36
N HIS A 109 13.75 -13.33 14.03
CA HIS A 109 15.06 -13.31 13.40
C HIS A 109 15.56 -11.92 12.98
N GLY A 110 14.75 -10.87 13.15
CA GLY A 110 15.24 -9.49 13.04
C GLY A 110 16.30 -9.15 14.10
N ASP A 111 16.41 -9.90 15.20
CA ASP A 111 17.32 -9.55 16.30
C ASP A 111 18.74 -10.16 16.17
N ARG A 112 19.37 -10.02 15.01
CA ARG A 112 20.81 -10.32 14.87
C ARG A 112 21.57 -9.18 14.21
N ARG A 113 21.96 -8.25 15.08
CA ARG A 113 23.09 -7.32 14.95
C ARG A 113 24.16 -7.81 13.97
N PHE A 114 24.26 -7.14 12.84
CA PHE A 114 25.52 -6.99 12.11
C PHE A 114 25.57 -5.58 11.52
N PHE A 115 26.17 -4.65 12.26
CA PHE A 115 27.17 -3.74 11.71
C PHE A 115 28.20 -3.46 12.80
N ARG A 116 29.43 -3.86 12.46
CA ARG A 116 30.69 -3.40 13.01
C ARG A 116 31.11 -2.20 12.16
#